data_AF-A0A2U3I6S4-F1
#
_entry.id   AF-A0A2U3I6S4-F1
#
_cell.length_a   1.000
_cell.length_b   1.000
_cell.length_c   1.000
_cell.angle_alpha   90.00
_cell.angle_beta   90.00
_cell.angle_gamma   90.00
#
_symmetry.space_group_name_H-M   'P 1'
#
loop_
_entity.id
_entity.type
_entity.pdbx_description
1 polymer ?
#
loop_
_entity_poly.entity_id
_entity_poly.type
_entity_poly.pdbx_seq_one_letter_code
_entity_poly.pdbx_strand_id
1 'polypeptide(L)'
;MGQAARLSCTSTGLAWLMTMSDEQAAALVLKQGIGQPKEFGLDAPTTLKALAGFLHAARVRDYAMIDEVFAPRMSAVAAPVVSGSSSVGVISLAGARARLTVEKIHEYSVLLREAANELTQLSTMAGFPARPRLGKG
;
A
#
# COMPACT_ATOMS: atom_id res chain seq x y z
N MET A 1 -4.32 14.89 -12.43
CA MET A 1 -3.44 13.98 -13.22
C MET A 1 -3.14 12.77 -12.36
N GLY A 2 -3.12 11.56 -12.92
CA GLY A 2 -2.76 10.33 -12.18
C GLY A 2 -1.26 10.07 -12.25
N GLN A 3 -0.61 9.92 -11.09
CA GLN A 3 0.78 9.50 -10.99
C GLN A 3 0.83 8.04 -10.54
N ALA A 4 1.65 7.22 -11.20
CA ALA A 4 1.84 5.84 -10.79
C ALA A 4 2.52 5.79 -9.42
N ALA A 5 1.90 5.12 -8.45
CA ALA A 5 2.50 4.91 -7.14
C ALA A 5 3.77 4.06 -7.25
N ARG A 6 4.81 4.43 -6.51
CA ARG A 6 6.00 3.60 -6.38
C ARG A 6 5.71 2.49 -5.38
N LEU A 7 5.62 1.25 -5.86
CA LEU A 7 5.17 0.09 -5.08
C LEU A 7 6.05 -0.19 -3.86
N SER A 8 7.35 0.08 -3.97
CA SER A 8 8.33 -0.19 -2.92
C SER A 8 8.31 0.78 -1.75
N CYS A 9 7.91 2.05 -1.94
CA CYS A 9 8.13 3.10 -0.92
C CYS A 9 6.92 4.02 -0.66
N THR A 10 5.76 3.77 -1.28
CA THR A 10 4.51 4.50 -0.97
C THR A 10 3.62 3.66 -0.06
N SER A 11 2.87 4.30 0.83
CA SER A 11 1.82 3.62 1.61
C SER A 11 0.82 2.92 0.71
N THR A 12 0.42 3.56 -0.40
CA THR A 12 -0.53 3.00 -1.37
C THR A 12 0.00 1.76 -2.06
N GLY A 13 1.28 1.79 -2.47
CA GLY A 13 1.98 0.64 -3.02
C GLY A 13 2.06 -0.52 -2.06
N LEU A 14 2.48 -0.26 -0.82
CA LEU A 14 2.56 -1.27 0.23
C LEU A 14 1.18 -1.87 0.56
N ALA A 15 0.14 -1.04 0.65
CA ALA A 15 -1.24 -1.49 0.88
C ALA A 15 -1.75 -2.38 -0.25
N TRP A 16 -1.38 -2.11 -1.51
CA TRP A 16 -1.70 -2.99 -2.62
C TRP A 16 -0.95 -4.33 -2.50
N LEU A 17 0.37 -4.27 -2.32
CA LEU A 17 1.25 -5.44 -2.29
C LEU A 17 0.97 -6.38 -1.11
N MET A 18 0.57 -5.86 0.06
CA MET A 18 0.30 -6.70 1.24
C MET A 18 -0.86 -7.68 1.03
N THR A 19 -1.73 -7.44 0.04
CA THR A 19 -2.85 -8.33 -0.35
C THR A 19 -2.40 -9.52 -1.20
N MET A 20 -1.12 -9.59 -1.57
CA MET A 20 -0.55 -10.63 -2.43
C MET A 20 0.44 -11.51 -1.66
N SER A 21 0.86 -12.63 -2.27
CA SER A 21 1.99 -13.41 -1.75
C SER A 21 3.31 -12.63 -1.86
N ASP A 22 4.31 -13.02 -1.08
CA ASP A 22 5.62 -12.36 -1.10
C ASP A 22 6.30 -12.48 -2.46
N GLU A 23 6.13 -13.61 -3.15
CA GLU A 23 6.67 -13.84 -4.49
C GLU A 23 6.02 -12.93 -5.52
N GLN A 24 4.68 -12.78 -5.47
CA GLN A 24 3.94 -11.89 -6.35
C GLN A 24 4.33 -10.44 -6.12
N ALA A 25 4.43 -10.03 -4.85
CA ALA A 25 4.82 -8.68 -4.48
C ALA A 25 6.25 -8.36 -4.94
N ALA A 26 7.20 -9.29 -4.72
CA ALA A 26 8.58 -9.16 -5.15
C ALA A 26 8.67 -9.07 -6.69
N ALA A 27 7.95 -9.91 -7.43
CA ALA A 27 7.95 -9.88 -8.88
C ALA A 27 7.45 -8.53 -9.44
N LEU A 28 6.39 -7.96 -8.86
CA LEU A 28 5.88 -6.65 -9.26
C LEU A 28 6.85 -5.51 -8.95
N VAL A 29 7.48 -5.53 -7.77
CA VAL A 29 8.46 -4.50 -7.40
C VAL A 29 9.71 -4.59 -8.26
N LEU A 30 10.22 -5.79 -8.53
CA LEU A 30 11.36 -5.98 -9.43
C LEU A 30 11.06 -5.47 -10.84
N LYS A 31 9.84 -5.72 -11.34
CA LYS A 31 9.40 -5.23 -12.65
C LYS A 31 9.32 -3.70 -12.71
N GLN A 32 8.89 -3.03 -11.62
CA GLN A 32 8.83 -1.56 -11.56
C GLN A 32 10.19 -0.91 -11.23
N GLY A 33 11.07 -1.66 -10.55
CA GLY A 33 12.29 -1.16 -9.94
C GLY A 33 12.10 -0.78 -8.47
N ILE A 34 13.10 -1.09 -7.65
CA ILE A 34 13.19 -0.67 -6.25
C ILE A 34 13.59 0.80 -6.21
N GLY A 35 12.89 1.60 -5.40
CA GLY A 35 13.19 3.03 -5.26
C GLY A 35 14.56 3.26 -4.62
N GLN A 36 15.28 4.29 -5.07
CA GLN A 36 16.55 4.68 -4.46
C GLN A 36 16.32 5.73 -3.36
N PRO A 37 17.09 5.71 -2.25
CA PRO A 37 16.93 6.70 -1.17
C PRO A 37 17.12 8.15 -1.64
N LYS A 38 17.91 8.37 -2.69
CA LYS A 38 18.11 9.68 -3.32
C LYS A 38 16.86 10.25 -4.00
N GLU A 39 15.94 9.38 -4.41
CA GLU A 39 14.72 9.75 -5.15
C GLU A 39 13.50 9.87 -4.22
N PHE A 40 13.56 9.26 -3.04
CA PHE A 40 12.45 9.16 -2.10
C PHE A 40 12.86 9.72 -0.73
N GLY A 41 12.87 8.89 0.31
CA GLY A 41 13.43 9.20 1.62
C GLY A 41 14.59 8.28 1.99
N LEU A 42 15.34 8.65 3.03
CA LEU A 42 16.45 7.84 3.54
C LEU A 42 15.97 6.46 4.05
N ASP A 43 14.73 6.39 4.52
CA ASP A 43 14.11 5.17 5.03
C ASP A 43 13.43 4.32 3.93
N ALA A 44 13.58 4.69 2.65
CA ALA A 44 13.07 3.90 1.53
C ALA A 44 13.71 2.50 1.50
N PRO A 45 12.92 1.42 1.40
CA PRO A 45 13.47 0.08 1.33
C PRO A 45 14.23 -0.11 0.02
N THR A 46 15.52 -0.42 0.13
CA THR A 46 16.43 -0.62 -1.01
C THR A 46 16.63 -2.08 -1.39
N THR A 47 16.07 -3.01 -0.62
CA THR A 47 16.19 -4.45 -0.84
C THR A 47 14.84 -5.14 -0.71
N LEU A 48 14.68 -6.31 -1.35
CA LEU A 48 13.48 -7.13 -1.19
C LEU A 48 13.27 -7.60 0.26
N LYS A 49 14.36 -7.82 1.01
CA LYS A 49 14.29 -8.18 2.43
C LYS A 49 13.70 -7.04 3.26
N ALA A 50 14.12 -5.80 3.03
CA ALA A 50 13.56 -4.63 3.70
C ALA A 50 12.07 -4.47 3.34
N LEU A 51 11.74 -4.58 2.05
CA LEU A 51 10.34 -4.55 1.59
C LEU A 51 9.49 -5.62 2.28
N ALA A 52 9.97 -6.87 2.38
CA ALA A 52 9.25 -7.94 3.05
C ALA A 52 8.97 -7.61 4.52
N GLY A 53 9.89 -6.93 5.20
CA GLY A 53 9.66 -6.39 6.55
C GLY A 53 8.50 -5.39 6.60
N PHE A 54 8.45 -4.43 5.66
CA PHE A 54 7.33 -3.49 5.55
C PHE A 54 6.00 -4.20 5.28
N LEU A 55 5.98 -5.15 4.33
CA LEU A 55 4.77 -5.91 3.99
C LEU A 55 4.28 -6.76 5.16
N HIS A 56 5.19 -7.46 5.84
CA HIS A 56 4.86 -8.24 7.02
C HIS A 56 4.24 -7.36 8.12
N ALA A 57 4.89 -6.23 8.42
CA ALA A 57 4.40 -5.31 9.42
C ALA A 57 3.06 -4.68 9.04
N ALA A 58 2.81 -4.44 7.74
CA ALA A 58 1.52 -3.98 7.25
C ALA A 58 0.43 -5.05 7.41
N ARG A 59 0.73 -6.32 7.07
CA ARG A 59 -0.21 -7.46 7.24
C ARG A 59 -0.59 -7.69 8.70
N VAL A 60 0.35 -7.57 9.63
CA VAL A 60 0.08 -7.70 11.07
C VAL A 60 -0.91 -6.63 11.56
N ARG A 61 -0.84 -5.41 10.99
CA ARG A 61 -1.68 -4.28 11.40
C ARG A 61 -2.97 -4.14 10.58
N ASP A 62 -3.05 -4.84 9.44
CA ASP A 62 -4.12 -4.73 8.44
C ASP A 62 -4.23 -3.34 7.77
N TYR A 63 -3.11 -2.61 7.72
CA TYR A 63 -2.96 -1.38 6.92
C TYR A 63 -1.47 -1.10 6.67
N ALA A 64 -1.17 -0.35 5.62
CA ALA A 64 0.19 0.10 5.33
C ALA A 64 0.42 1.52 5.83
N MET A 65 1.64 1.79 6.30
CA MET A 65 2.07 3.14 6.65
C MET A 65 3.52 3.38 6.25
N ILE A 66 3.83 4.64 6.02
CA ILE A 66 5.18 5.15 5.83
C ILE A 66 5.41 6.35 6.75
N ASP A 67 6.62 6.45 7.29
CA ASP A 67 7.11 7.63 8.00
C ASP A 67 8.46 8.02 7.39
N GLU A 68 8.51 9.16 6.69
CA GLU A 68 9.70 9.68 5.97
C GLU A 68 10.31 8.73 4.93
N VAL A 69 9.58 7.69 4.50
CA VAL A 69 10.03 6.69 3.50
C VAL A 69 9.94 7.21 2.07
N PHE A 70 8.84 7.90 1.71
CA PHE A 70 8.63 8.40 0.35
C PHE A 70 9.24 9.78 0.13
N ALA A 71 9.17 10.64 1.14
CA ALA A 71 9.73 11.98 1.11
C ALA A 71 10.04 12.45 2.54
N PRO A 72 11.07 13.29 2.73
CA PRO A 72 11.37 13.87 4.04
C PRO A 72 10.17 14.61 4.64
N ARG A 73 9.98 14.49 5.96
CA ARG A 73 8.91 15.14 6.75
C ARG A 73 7.49 14.79 6.30
N MET A 74 7.32 13.71 5.55
CA MET A 74 6.02 13.23 5.10
C MET A 74 5.74 11.85 5.67
N SER A 75 4.50 11.67 6.11
CA SER A 75 3.99 10.37 6.55
C SER A 75 2.69 10.09 5.80
N ALA A 76 2.37 8.82 5.64
CA ALA A 76 1.13 8.41 5.00
C ALA A 76 0.66 7.06 5.51
N VAL A 77 -0.65 6.85 5.47
CA VAL A 77 -1.33 5.61 5.81
C VAL A 77 -2.26 5.21 4.67
N ALA A 78 -2.43 3.91 4.44
CA ALA A 78 -3.24 3.38 3.37
C ALA A 78 -3.89 2.05 3.76
N ALA A 79 -5.12 1.84 3.31
CA ALA A 79 -5.87 0.60 3.48
C ALA A 79 -6.31 0.06 2.10
N PRO A 80 -6.12 -1.23 1.82
CA PRO A 80 -6.58 -1.84 0.58
C PRO A 80 -8.10 -2.03 0.58
N VAL A 81 -8.71 -1.84 -0.59
CA VAL A 81 -10.09 -2.24 -0.89
C VAL A 81 -10.01 -3.58 -1.59
N VAL A 82 -10.54 -4.64 -0.98
CA VAL A 82 -10.32 -6.03 -1.43
C VAL A 82 -11.64 -6.61 -1.93
N SER A 83 -11.66 -7.14 -3.15
CA SER A 83 -12.81 -7.90 -3.66
C SER A 83 -12.40 -9.33 -3.98
N GLY A 84 -13.02 -10.29 -3.30
CA GLY A 84 -12.64 -11.69 -3.37
C GLY A 84 -11.21 -11.92 -2.88
N SER A 85 -10.31 -12.32 -3.81
CA SER A 85 -8.90 -12.61 -3.50
C SER A 85 -7.92 -11.53 -3.97
N SER A 86 -8.41 -10.40 -4.47
CA SER A 86 -7.56 -9.34 -5.04
C SER A 86 -7.93 -7.96 -4.53
N SER A 87 -6.92 -7.12 -4.31
CA SER A 87 -7.13 -5.67 -4.16
C SER A 87 -7.71 -5.09 -5.45
N VAL A 88 -8.74 -4.26 -5.33
CA VAL A 88 -9.36 -3.50 -6.45
C VAL A 88 -9.06 -2.01 -6.36
N GLY A 89 -8.57 -1.55 -5.22
CA GLY A 89 -8.25 -0.16 -4.96
C GLY A 89 -7.54 0.02 -3.64
N VAL A 90 -7.11 1.25 -3.35
CA VAL A 90 -6.50 1.62 -2.06
C VAL A 90 -7.00 3.01 -1.70
N ILE A 91 -7.38 3.22 -0.45
CA ILE A 91 -7.62 4.55 0.11
C ILE A 91 -6.39 4.94 0.91
N SER A 92 -5.94 6.20 0.78
CA SER A 92 -4.79 6.69 1.53
C SER A 92 -4.99 8.10 2.05
N LEU A 93 -4.43 8.34 3.24
CA LEU A 93 -4.27 9.66 3.84
C LEU A 93 -2.77 9.96 3.92
N ALA A 94 -2.35 11.10 3.37
CA ALA A 94 -0.96 11.54 3.39
C ALA A 94 -0.87 12.98 3.90
N GLY A 95 0.21 13.31 4.61
CA GLY A 95 0.39 14.65 5.15
C GLY A 95 1.77 14.89 5.74
N ALA A 96 1.99 16.12 6.19
CA ALA A 96 3.21 16.46 6.92
C ALA A 96 3.28 15.66 8.21
N ARG A 97 4.44 15.04 8.49
CA ARG A 97 4.71 14.24 9.69
C ARG A 97 4.38 14.96 11.00
N ALA A 98 4.56 16.28 11.02
CA ALA A 98 4.22 17.12 12.17
C ALA A 98 2.72 17.15 12.52
N ARG A 99 1.83 16.82 11.56
CA ARG A 99 0.37 16.73 11.77
C ARG A 99 -0.15 15.31 11.70
N LEU A 100 0.49 14.46 10.90
CA LEU A 100 0.17 13.06 10.75
C LEU A 100 1.24 12.22 11.46
N THR A 101 1.25 12.31 12.79
CA THR A 101 2.19 11.55 13.63
C THR A 101 1.85 10.06 13.60
N VAL A 102 2.75 9.22 14.13
CA VAL A 102 2.53 7.76 14.22
C VAL A 102 1.25 7.45 15.02
N GLU A 103 1.03 8.15 16.13
CA GLU A 103 -0.17 8.01 16.96
C GLU A 103 -1.44 8.35 16.17
N LYS A 104 -1.40 9.45 15.40
CA LYS A 104 -2.52 9.84 14.53
C LYS A 104 -2.72 8.87 13.38
N ILE A 105 -1.66 8.28 12.83
CA ILE A 105 -1.78 7.21 11.84
C ILE A 105 -2.53 6.02 12.43
N HIS A 106 -2.18 5.59 13.66
CA HIS A 106 -2.90 4.50 14.32
C HIS A 106 -4.38 4.83 14.52
N GLU A 107 -4.71 6.05 14.99
CA GLU A 107 -6.08 6.53 15.14
C GLU A 107 -6.85 6.54 13.81
N TYR A 108 -6.29 7.15 12.78
CA TYR A 108 -6.94 7.28 11.47
C TYR A 108 -6.97 5.98 10.68
N SER A 109 -6.09 5.02 10.97
CA SER A 109 -6.10 3.71 10.31
C SER A 109 -7.41 2.95 10.53
N VAL A 110 -8.06 3.14 11.69
CA VAL A 110 -9.36 2.54 12.01
C VAL A 110 -10.42 3.06 11.04
N LEU A 111 -10.58 4.38 10.96
CA LEU A 111 -11.54 5.05 10.07
C LEU A 111 -11.26 4.73 8.59
N LEU A 112 -9.98 4.66 8.21
CA LEU A 112 -9.58 4.36 6.85
C LEU A 112 -9.94 2.92 6.45
N ARG A 113 -9.79 1.97 7.36
CA ARG A 113 -10.18 0.57 7.15
C ARG A 113 -11.69 0.40 7.12
N GLU A 114 -12.43 1.11 7.97
CA GLU A 114 -13.90 1.14 7.90
C GLU A 114 -14.38 1.63 6.53
N ALA A 115 -13.84 2.76 6.07
CA ALA A 115 -14.13 3.27 4.73
C ALA A 115 -13.76 2.28 3.61
N ALA A 116 -12.61 1.59 3.72
CA ALA A 116 -12.19 0.59 2.75
C ALA A 116 -13.12 -0.65 2.74
N ASN A 117 -13.66 -1.03 3.90
CA ASN A 117 -14.64 -2.10 4.03
C ASN A 117 -15.99 -1.71 3.41
N GLU A 118 -16.46 -0.48 3.61
CA GLU A 118 -17.66 0.02 2.94
C GLU A 118 -17.50 0.00 1.42
N LEU A 119 -16.36 0.48 0.90
CA LEU A 119 -16.06 0.42 -0.53
C LEU A 119 -15.98 -1.03 -1.05
N THR A 120 -15.48 -1.95 -0.24
CA THR A 120 -15.42 -3.39 -0.57
C THR A 120 -16.84 -3.97 -0.75
N GLN A 121 -17.76 -3.63 0.15
CA GLN A 121 -19.16 -4.07 0.05
C GLN A 121 -19.83 -3.51 -1.20
N LEU A 122 -19.65 -2.21 -1.47
CA LEU A 122 -20.19 -1.55 -2.65
C LEU A 122 -19.59 -2.12 -3.95
N SER A 123 -18.29 -2.40 -3.98
CA SER A 123 -17.61 -2.97 -5.15
C SER A 123 -18.10 -4.38 -5.48
N THR A 124 -18.40 -5.17 -4.44
CA THR A 124 -18.98 -6.51 -4.60
C THR A 124 -20.39 -6.44 -5.18
N MET A 125 -21.22 -5.52 -4.71
CA MET A 125 -22.57 -5.30 -5.22
C MET A 125 -22.60 -4.80 -6.67
N ALA A 126 -21.65 -3.94 -7.04
CA ALA A 126 -21.53 -3.39 -8.39
C ALA A 126 -21.08 -4.42 -9.43
N GLY A 127 -20.67 -5.63 -9.01
CA GLY A 127 -20.28 -6.71 -9.91
C GLY A 127 -19.02 -6.37 -10.71
N PHE A 128 -18.07 -5.61 -10.15
CA PHE A 128 -16.78 -5.37 -10.83
C PHE A 128 -16.20 -6.72 -11.23
N PRO A 129 -16.02 -6.99 -12.54
CA PRO A 129 -15.57 -8.30 -12.99
C PRO A 129 -14.18 -8.53 -12.41
N ALA A 130 -14.02 -9.60 -11.63
CA ALA A 130 -12.71 -10.12 -11.30
C ALA A 130 -11.99 -10.37 -12.62
N ARG A 131 -11.02 -9.51 -12.96
CA ARG A 131 -10.32 -9.59 -14.23
C ARG A 131 -9.75 -11.01 -14.34
N PRO A 132 -10.01 -11.76 -15.43
CA PRO A 132 -9.45 -13.09 -15.58
C PRO A 132 -7.93 -13.00 -15.41
N ARG A 133 -7.34 -13.95 -14.68
CA ARG A 133 -5.87 -14.06 -14.60
C ARG A 133 -5.36 -14.19 -16.04
N LEU A 134 -4.64 -13.16 -16.53
CA LEU A 134 -3.94 -13.24 -17.81
C LEU A 134 -2.90 -14.34 -17.69
N GLY A 135 -3.17 -15.50 -18.31
CA GLY A 135 -2.28 -16.65 -18.29
C GLY A 135 -3.01 -17.97 -18.04
N LYS A 136 -3.77 -18.42 -19.05
CA LYS A 136 -3.75 -19.82 -19.46
C LYS A 136 -3.61 -19.82 -20.98
N GLY A 137 -2.45 -20.26 -21.44
CA GLY A 137 -2.28 -20.73 -22.81
C GLY A 137 -3.01 -22.04 -23.01
#